data_AF-A3DLZ8-F1
#
_entry.id   AF-A3DLZ8-F1
#
_cell.length_a   1.000
_cell.length_b   1.000
_cell.length_c   1.000
_cell.angle_alpha   90.00
_cell.angle_beta   90.00
_cell.angle_gamma   90.00
#
_symmetry.space_group_name_H-M   'P 1'
#
loop_
_entity.id
_entity.type
_entity.pdbx_description
1 polymer ?
#
loop_
_entity_poly.entity_id
_entity_poly.type
_entity_poly.pdbx_seq_one_letter_code
_entity_poly.pdbx_strand_id
1 'polypeptide(L)'
;MVKGIYVKLPTGIWVRIKGKISRTVVSRTKGKRSISYTLLGESIDNPPEINSDPQAKYYISATRVTKYILRLLDETNSSKYIMIIKPVTKETYEVLIHGNSVEARKAHKIAEEMNILKQPPKKVLETLK
;
A
#
# COMPACT_ATOMS: atom_id res chain seq x y z
N MET A 1 17.50 -8.82 4.52
CA MET A 1 16.32 -8.40 3.73
C MET A 1 15.62 -7.27 4.47
N VAL A 2 15.43 -6.12 3.83
CA VAL A 2 14.89 -4.94 4.50
C VAL A 2 13.36 -4.98 4.50
N LYS A 3 12.75 -4.92 5.68
CA LYS A 3 11.29 -4.93 5.84
C LYS A 3 10.69 -3.54 5.62
N GLY A 4 9.40 -3.49 5.26
CA GLY A 4 8.70 -2.25 4.97
C GLY A 4 7.66 -2.37 3.85
N ILE A 5 7.13 -1.20 3.46
CA ILE A 5 6.13 -1.07 2.39
C ILE A 5 6.83 -0.56 1.13
N TYR A 6 6.62 -1.26 0.04
CA TYR A 6 7.19 -1.00 -1.27
C TYR A 6 6.05 -0.79 -2.26
N VAL A 7 6.08 0.32 -2.98
CA VAL A 7 5.01 0.71 -3.90
C VAL A 7 5.60 0.97 -5.27
N LYS A 8 5.04 0.31 -6.30
CA LYS A 8 5.32 0.67 -7.68
C LYS A 8 4.34 1.75 -8.12
N LEU A 9 4.85 2.86 -8.63
CA LEU A 9 4.02 3.90 -9.22
C LEU A 9 3.57 3.49 -10.63
N PRO A 10 2.47 4.08 -11.17
CA PRO A 10 2.06 3.83 -12.55
C PRO A 10 3.12 4.18 -13.59
N THR A 11 4.04 5.08 -13.25
CA THR A 11 5.21 5.47 -14.06
C THR A 11 6.29 4.40 -14.12
N GLY A 12 6.18 3.32 -13.34
CA GLY A 12 7.13 2.22 -13.27
C GLY A 12 8.15 2.33 -12.13
N ILE A 13 8.27 3.51 -11.50
CA ILE A 13 9.22 3.78 -10.41
C ILE A 13 8.83 3.01 -9.15
N TRP A 14 9.81 2.37 -8.50
CA TRP A 14 9.63 1.76 -7.19
C TRP A 14 9.99 2.73 -6.07
N VAL A 15 9.15 2.77 -5.05
CA VAL A 15 9.33 3.62 -3.88
C VAL A 15 9.23 2.78 -2.61
N ARG A 16 10.26 2.85 -1.77
CA ARG A 16 10.20 2.34 -0.39
C ARG A 16 9.64 3.43 0.51
N ILE A 17 8.55 3.15 1.20
CA ILE A 17 7.93 4.09 2.14
C ILE A 17 8.75 4.11 3.44
N LYS A 18 9.27 5.28 3.80
CA LYS A 18 10.03 5.52 5.04
C LYS A 18 9.18 6.10 6.17
N GLY A 19 8.06 6.75 5.84
CA GLY A 19 7.16 7.32 6.84
C GLY A 19 6.14 8.28 6.24
N LYS A 20 5.64 9.20 7.08
CA LYS A 20 4.71 10.26 6.67
C LYS A 20 5.00 11.56 7.41
N ILE A 21 4.64 12.68 6.78
CA ILE A 21 4.63 14.00 7.40
C ILE A 21 3.18 14.50 7.46
N SER A 22 2.76 15.01 8.61
CA SER A 22 1.52 15.77 8.75
C SER A 22 1.81 17.27 8.64
N ARG A 23 1.06 17.97 7.79
CA ARG A 23 1.13 19.43 7.66
C ARG A 23 -0.25 20.04 7.91
N THR A 24 -0.32 20.93 8.89
CA THR A 24 -1.52 21.74 9.15
C THR A 24 -1.67 22.74 8.01
N VAL A 25 -2.79 22.65 7.29
CA VAL A 25 -3.17 23.59 6.25
C VAL A 25 -4.21 24.54 6.86
N VAL A 26 -3.84 25.81 6.93
CA VAL A 26 -4.75 26.87 7.38
C VAL A 26 -5.34 27.52 6.13
N SER A 27 -6.59 27.21 5.82
CA SER A 27 -7.31 27.90 4.75
C SER A 27 -7.75 29.28 5.22
N ARG A 28 -7.16 30.33 4.62
CA ARG A 28 -7.53 31.73 4.90
C ARG A 28 -9.01 32.03 4.59
N THR A 29 -9.62 31.29 3.68
CA THR A 29 -10.99 31.55 3.17
C THR A 29 -12.11 30.89 3.96
N LYS A 30 -11.83 29.85 4.77
CA LYS A 30 -12.89 29.06 5.44
C LYS A 30 -12.74 28.94 6.96
N GLY A 31 -11.71 29.51 7.56
CA GLY A 31 -11.44 29.39 9.01
C GLY A 31 -11.20 27.95 9.51
N LYS A 32 -11.34 26.94 8.65
CA LYS A 32 -11.17 25.53 8.96
C LYS A 32 -9.69 25.15 8.83
N ARG A 33 -9.13 24.66 9.94
CA ARG A 33 -7.83 23.96 9.95
C ARG A 33 -8.06 22.56 9.37
N SER A 34 -7.30 22.19 8.35
CA SER A 34 -7.24 20.81 7.86
C SER A 34 -5.84 20.24 8.04
N ILE A 35 -5.72 18.92 8.19
CA ILE A 35 -4.43 18.24 8.25
C ILE A 35 -4.24 17.54 6.90
N SER A 36 -3.16 17.86 6.21
CA SER A 36 -2.70 17.14 5.03
C SER A 36 -1.61 16.15 5.44
N TYR A 37 -1.62 14.96 4.85
CA TYR A 37 -0.59 13.95 5.07
C TYR A 37 0.15 13.69 3.77
N THR A 38 1.48 13.67 3.84
CA THR A 38 2.37 13.35 2.72
C THR A 38 3.18 12.11 3.06
N LEU A 39 3.25 11.14 2.15
CA LEU A 39 4.12 9.97 2.30
C LEU A 39 5.56 10.34 1.99
N LEU A 40 6.48 9.90 2.85
CA LEU A 40 7.90 9.98 2.60
C LEU A 40 8.36 8.64 2.04
N GLY A 41 9.06 8.68 0.91
CA GLY A 41 9.62 7.50 0.31
C GLY A 41 10.98 7.76 -0.34
N GLU A 42 11.72 6.68 -0.52
CA GLU A 42 12.98 6.64 -1.25
C GLU A 42 12.76 5.87 -2.54
N SER A 43 13.21 6.43 -3.66
CA SER A 43 13.23 5.73 -4.94
C SER A 43 14.23 4.58 -4.86
N ILE A 44 13.84 3.41 -5.34
CA ILE A 44 14.68 2.22 -5.43
C ILE A 44 14.55 1.61 -6.82
N ASP A 45 15.52 0.78 -7.22
CA ASP A 45 15.45 0.12 -8.53
C ASP A 45 14.42 -1.01 -8.53
N ASN A 46 14.45 -1.87 -7.50
CA ASN A 46 13.58 -3.03 -7.37
C ASN A 46 13.21 -3.29 -5.89
N PRO A 47 12.01 -3.85 -5.61
CA PRO A 47 11.66 -4.32 -4.27
C PRO A 47 12.53 -5.53 -3.89
N PRO A 48 12.56 -5.92 -2.61
CA PRO A 48 13.27 -7.13 -2.19
C PRO A 48 12.77 -8.36 -2.96
N GLU A 49 13.70 -9.21 -3.39
CA GLU A 49 13.38 -10.53 -3.96
C GLU A 49 12.84 -11.45 -2.86
N ILE A 50 11.69 -12.08 -3.11
CA ILE A 50 11.03 -12.95 -2.14
C ILE A 50 10.68 -14.28 -2.82
N ASN A 51 11.28 -15.36 -2.32
CA ASN A 51 11.12 -16.71 -2.86
C ASN A 51 10.04 -17.53 -2.11
N SER A 52 9.30 -16.91 -1.20
CA SER A 52 8.23 -17.55 -0.44
C SER A 52 6.86 -17.05 -0.87
N ASP A 53 5.86 -17.91 -0.72
CA ASP A 53 4.48 -17.53 -0.96
C ASP A 53 4.04 -16.38 -0.04
N PRO A 54 3.17 -15.47 -0.53
CA PRO A 54 2.65 -14.38 0.27
C PRO A 54 1.66 -14.90 1.32
N GLN A 55 1.73 -14.35 2.53
CA GLN A 55 0.78 -14.65 3.61
C GLN A 55 -0.59 -14.01 3.35
N ALA A 56 -0.61 -12.95 2.54
CA ALA A 56 -1.84 -12.37 2.03
C ALA A 56 -1.61 -11.83 0.62
N LYS A 57 -2.56 -12.12 -0.26
CA LYS A 57 -2.62 -11.62 -1.63
C LYS A 57 -4.04 -11.13 -1.91
N TYR A 58 -4.19 -9.87 -2.29
CA TYR A 58 -5.49 -9.26 -2.60
C TYR A 58 -5.32 -8.01 -3.46
N TYR A 59 -6.44 -7.46 -3.91
CA TYR A 59 -6.47 -6.31 -4.81
C TYR A 59 -7.21 -5.15 -4.16
N ILE A 60 -6.70 -3.93 -4.39
CA ILE A 60 -7.28 -2.70 -3.83
C ILE A 60 -7.48 -1.62 -4.90
N SER A 61 -8.40 -0.69 -4.63
CA SER A 61 -8.66 0.47 -5.49
C SER A 61 -7.46 1.41 -5.59
N ALA A 62 -7.03 1.74 -6.82
CA ALA A 62 -5.94 2.67 -7.11
C ALA A 62 -6.12 4.05 -6.44
N THR A 63 -7.36 4.54 -6.39
CA THR A 63 -7.72 5.84 -5.80
C THR A 63 -7.57 5.92 -4.29
N ARG A 64 -7.37 4.78 -3.61
CA ARG A 64 -7.33 4.69 -2.15
C ARG A 64 -5.98 4.19 -1.61
N VAL A 65 -5.04 3.82 -2.48
CA VAL A 65 -3.72 3.28 -2.12
C VAL A 65 -2.99 4.18 -1.12
N THR A 66 -2.91 5.48 -1.37
CA THR A 66 -2.21 6.42 -0.46
C THR A 66 -2.84 6.44 0.93
N LYS A 67 -4.17 6.51 1.02
CA LYS A 67 -4.89 6.51 2.31
C LYS A 67 -4.70 5.18 3.03
N TYR A 68 -4.67 4.09 2.28
CA TYR A 68 -4.43 2.76 2.82
C TYR A 68 -3.02 2.65 3.43
N ILE A 69 -1.98 3.09 2.71
CA ILE A 69 -0.60 3.13 3.22
C ILE A 69 -0.50 3.99 4.47
N LEU A 70 -1.13 5.18 4.49
CA LEU A 70 -1.12 6.04 5.67
C LEU A 70 -1.70 5.33 6.90
N ARG A 71 -2.82 4.62 6.72
CA ARG A 71 -3.47 3.86 7.79
C ARG A 71 -2.62 2.67 8.25
N LEU A 72 -1.95 1.99 7.32
CA LEU A 72 -0.99 0.95 7.65
C LEU A 72 0.18 1.47 8.50
N LEU A 73 0.70 2.66 8.19
CA LEU A 73 1.77 3.27 8.98
C LEU A 73 1.34 3.61 10.42
N ASP A 74 0.06 3.86 10.64
CA ASP A 74 -0.49 4.15 11.97
C ASP A 74 -0.82 2.88 12.76
N GLU A 75 -1.37 1.88 12.08
CA GLU A 75 -2.01 0.75 12.75
C GLU A 75 -1.20 -0.54 12.68
N THR A 76 -0.15 -0.63 11.86
CA THR A 76 0.65 -1.85 11.70
C THR A 76 2.12 -1.58 11.97
N ASN A 77 2.87 -2.64 12.30
CA ASN A 77 4.32 -2.54 12.43
C ASN A 77 5.00 -2.96 11.13
N SER A 78 5.23 -2.00 10.23
CA SER A 78 5.88 -2.20 8.93
C SER A 78 7.30 -2.78 9.01
N SER A 79 7.95 -2.76 10.18
CA SER A 79 9.24 -3.43 10.38
C SER A 79 9.14 -4.95 10.53
N LYS A 80 7.92 -5.52 10.61
CA LYS A 80 7.70 -6.96 10.81
C LYS A 80 7.36 -7.72 9.52
N TYR A 81 7.04 -7.03 8.44
CA TYR A 81 6.62 -7.63 7.17
C TYR A 81 7.20 -6.89 5.97
N ILE A 82 7.14 -7.53 4.80
CA ILE A 82 7.39 -6.90 3.52
C ILE A 82 6.06 -6.84 2.79
N MET A 83 5.65 -5.64 2.40
CA MET A 83 4.46 -5.43 1.60
C MET A 83 4.84 -4.83 0.25
N ILE A 84 4.41 -5.49 -0.81
CA ILE A 84 4.59 -5.04 -2.18
C ILE A 84 3.22 -4.63 -2.73
N ILE A 85 3.10 -3.38 -3.13
CA ILE A 85 1.89 -2.82 -3.74
C ILE A 85 2.24 -2.40 -5.17
N LYS A 86 1.66 -3.03 -6.19
CA LYS A 86 1.95 -2.73 -7.60
C LYS A 86 0.69 -2.59 -8.43
N PRO A 87 0.66 -1.69 -9.43
CA PRO A 87 -0.49 -1.51 -10.29
C PRO A 87 -0.65 -2.74 -11.19
N VAL A 88 -1.89 -3.20 -11.33
CA VAL A 88 -2.27 -4.28 -12.26
C VAL A 88 -3.13 -3.73 -13.40
N THR A 89 -4.00 -2.78 -13.07
CA THR A 89 -4.79 -2.01 -14.03
C THR A 89 -4.74 -0.53 -13.65
N LYS A 90 -5.36 0.34 -14.45
CA LYS A 90 -5.49 1.76 -14.11
C LYS A 90 -6.27 2.00 -12.80
N GLU A 91 -7.11 1.04 -12.40
CA GLU A 91 -8.02 1.17 -11.26
C GLU A 91 -7.66 0.27 -10.08
N THR A 92 -6.70 -0.63 -10.24
CA THR A 92 -6.46 -1.71 -9.29
C THR A 92 -4.98 -1.95 -9.06
N TYR A 93 -4.63 -2.08 -7.79
CA TYR A 93 -3.31 -2.51 -7.34
C TYR A 93 -3.40 -3.90 -6.71
N GLU A 94 -2.39 -4.73 -6.95
CA GLU A 94 -2.16 -5.96 -6.21
C GLU A 94 -1.35 -5.64 -4.96
N VAL A 95 -1.73 -6.24 -3.84
CA VAL A 95 -1.02 -6.21 -2.57
C VAL A 95 -0.54 -7.62 -2.26
N LEU A 96 0.76 -7.76 -2.04
CA LEU A 96 1.42 -8.97 -1.58
C LEU A 96 2.06 -8.70 -0.23
N ILE A 97 1.83 -9.55 0.77
CA ILE A 97 2.42 -9.41 2.10
C ILE A 97 3.19 -10.67 2.46
N HIS A 98 4.46 -10.52 2.82
CA HIS A 98 5.34 -11.60 3.25
C HIS A 98 5.87 -11.34 4.66
N GLY A 99 6.15 -12.42 5.39
CA GLY A 99 6.67 -12.35 6.76
C GLY A 99 5.59 -12.60 7.81
N ASN A 100 5.40 -11.67 8.75
CA ASN A 100 4.53 -11.86 9.92
C ASN A 100 3.05 -11.97 9.53
N SER A 101 2.43 -13.12 9.84
CA SER A 101 1.02 -13.42 9.51
C SER A 101 0.01 -12.57 10.27
N VAL A 102 0.30 -12.14 11.50
CA VAL A 102 -0.58 -11.29 12.31
C VAL A 102 -0.69 -9.91 11.67
N GLU A 103 0.43 -9.31 11.28
CA GLU A 103 0.45 -8.03 10.59
C GLU A 103 -0.19 -8.13 9.20
N ALA A 104 0.01 -9.25 8.48
CA ALA A 104 -0.64 -9.48 7.19
C ALA A 104 -2.18 -9.51 7.30
N ARG A 105 -2.71 -10.23 8.31
CA ARG A 105 -4.15 -10.25 8.61
C ARG A 105 -4.67 -8.88 9.00
N LYS A 106 -3.92 -8.13 9.81
CA LYS A 106 -4.30 -6.77 10.22
C LYS A 106 -4.35 -5.82 9.01
N ALA A 107 -3.35 -5.89 8.13
CA ALA A 107 -3.33 -5.12 6.90
C ALA A 107 -4.53 -5.44 5.98
N HIS A 108 -4.87 -6.72 5.84
CA HIS A 108 -6.07 -7.14 5.09
C HIS A 108 -7.35 -6.56 5.71
N LYS A 109 -7.51 -6.69 7.03
CA LYS A 109 -8.65 -6.15 7.78
C LYS A 109 -8.81 -4.64 7.59
N ILE A 110 -7.71 -3.89 7.58
CA ILE A 110 -7.75 -2.44 7.30
C ILE A 110 -8.32 -2.17 5.90
N ALA A 111 -7.97 -2.99 4.90
CA ALA A 111 -8.51 -2.85 3.55
C ALA A 111 -10.02 -3.18 3.47
N GLU A 112 -10.48 -4.18 4.24
CA GLU A 112 -11.90 -4.50 4.39
C GLU A 112 -12.68 -3.34 5.04
N GLU A 113 -12.19 -2.83 6.16
CA GLU A 113 -12.81 -1.72 6.89
C GLU A 113 -12.89 -0.44 6.06
N MET A 114 -11.90 -0.21 5.19
CA MET A 114 -11.92 0.92 4.26
C MET A 114 -12.83 0.71 3.05
N ASN A 115 -13.37 -0.49 2.86
CA ASN A 115 -14.16 -0.91 1.70
C ASN A 115 -13.44 -0.62 0.38
N ILE A 116 -12.15 -1.01 0.29
CA ILE A 116 -11.30 -0.75 -0.87
C ILE A 116 -10.90 -2.00 -1.63
N LEU A 117 -11.29 -3.17 -1.14
CA LEU A 117 -11.02 -4.44 -1.81
C LEU A 117 -11.68 -4.49 -3.19
N LYS A 118 -10.97 -5.08 -4.14
CA LYS A 118 -11.40 -5.25 -5.52
C LYS A 118 -11.34 -6.73 -5.91
N GLN A 119 -12.20 -7.10 -6.84
CA GLN A 119 -12.11 -8.40 -7.48
C GLN A 119 -10.80 -8.50 -8.29
N PRO A 120 -10.20 -9.70 -8.40
CA PRO A 120 -9.07 -9.92 -9.29
C PRO A 120 -9.44 -9.49 -10.72
N PRO A 121 -8.54 -8.82 -11.44
CA PRO A 121 -8.82 -8.43 -12.82
C PRO A 121 -9.02 -9.67 -13.71
N LYS A 122 -9.98 -9.60 -14.65
CA LYS A 122 -10.30 -10.71 -15.58
C LYS A 122 -9.08 -11.26 -16.32
N LYS A 123 -8.14 -10.38 -16.70
CA LYS A 123 -6.87 -10.78 -17.35
C LYS A 123 -6.01 -11.73 -16.50
N VAL A 124 -6.09 -11.66 -15.17
CA VAL A 124 -5.37 -12.57 -14.26
C VAL A 124 -6.09 -13.91 -14.13
N LEU A 125 -7.42 -13.93 -14.30
CA LEU A 125 -8.23 -15.14 -14.27
C LEU A 125 -8.08 -15.97 -15.56
N GLU A 126 -7.75 -15.33 -16.68
CA GLU A 126 -7.52 -16.01 -17.97
C GLU A 126 -6.16 -16.73 -18.02
N THR A 127 -5.16 -16.30 -17.26
CA THR A 127 -3.84 -16.95 -17.19
C THR A 127 -3.80 -18.18 -16.28
N LEU A 128 -4.91 -18.50 -15.60
CA LEU A 128 -5.06 -19.64 -14.68
C LEU A 128 -5.94 -20.77 -15.26
N LYS A 129 -6.38 -20.65 -16.51
CA LYS A 129 -7.06 -21.72 -17.25
C LYS A 129 -6.11 -22.34 -18.27
#